data_AF-A0A7V5YWR7-F1
#
_entry.id   AF-A0A7V5YWR7-F1
#
_cell.length_a   1.000
_cell.length_b   1.000
_cell.length_c   1.000
_cell.angle_alpha   90.00
_cell.angle_beta   90.00
_cell.angle_gamma   90.00
#
_symmetry.space_group_name_H-M   'P 1'
#
loop_
_entity.id
_entity.type
_entity.pdbx_description
1 polymer ?
#
loop_
_entity_poly.entity_id
_entity_poly.type
_entity_poly.pdbx_seq_one_letter_code
_entity_poly.pdbx_strand_id
1 'polypeptide(L)'
;AWGSLAALRLQYNRTAGGRFEPHTVELPGPLEVASLLGNIASLDDEPVLHAHVTVADASFRTYSGHLASATAGPTLEVVVKTLPRALHRFWNDRLHLAVLDPEEAPEEAERLAAWP
;
A
#
# COMPACT_ATOMS: atom_id res chain seq x y z
N ALA A 1 -6.38 -9.46 -1.90
CA ALA A 1 -6.61 -10.47 -0.85
C ALA A 1 -8.06 -10.43 -0.42
N TRP A 2 -8.57 -11.51 0.16
CA TRP A 2 -9.87 -11.62 0.84
C TRP A 2 -9.73 -12.42 2.14
N GLY A 3 -10.72 -12.38 3.02
CA GLY A 3 -10.67 -12.98 4.35
C GLY A 3 -11.13 -11.98 5.41
N SER A 4 -10.64 -12.09 6.65
CA SER A 4 -11.06 -11.23 7.75
C SER A 4 -9.90 -10.73 8.61
N LEU A 5 -10.13 -9.61 9.30
CA LEU A 5 -9.18 -9.01 10.25
C LEU A 5 -9.78 -8.98 11.66
N ALA A 6 -8.96 -9.30 12.65
CA ALA A 6 -9.27 -9.19 14.08
C ALA A 6 -8.99 -7.78 14.64
N ALA A 7 -8.09 -7.04 14.00
CA ALA A 7 -7.78 -5.65 14.31
C ALA A 7 -7.21 -4.96 13.06
N LEU A 8 -7.53 -3.69 12.87
CA LEU A 8 -7.07 -2.89 11.75
C LEU A 8 -6.73 -1.47 12.20
N ARG A 9 -5.53 -1.00 11.85
CA ARG A 9 -5.15 0.41 11.92
C ARG A 9 -5.08 1.00 10.51
N LEU A 10 -5.92 1.98 10.25
CA LEU A 10 -5.87 2.78 9.03
C LEU A 10 -5.14 4.09 9.28
N GLN A 11 -4.47 4.60 8.24
CA GLN A 11 -3.83 5.91 8.23
C GLN A 11 -4.37 6.75 7.09
N TYR A 12 -4.59 8.03 7.38
CA TYR A 12 -4.89 9.09 6.43
C TYR A 12 -3.85 10.19 6.60
N ASN A 13 -3.12 10.50 5.54
CA ASN A 13 -2.14 11.58 5.56
C ASN A 13 -2.84 12.89 5.23
N ARG A 14 -3.06 13.73 6.24
CA ARG A 14 -3.65 15.06 6.04
C ARG A 14 -2.58 16.00 5.49
N THR A 15 -2.89 16.67 4.38
CA THR A 15 -2.04 17.75 3.87
C THR A 15 -2.41 19.06 4.58
N ALA A 16 -1.53 19.56 5.45
CA ALA A 16 -1.66 20.86 6.10
C ALA A 16 -0.31 21.58 6.06
N GLY A 17 -0.29 22.84 5.58
CA GLY A 17 0.95 23.64 5.52
C GLY A 17 2.08 23.04 4.66
N GLY A 18 1.74 22.21 3.66
CA GLY A 18 2.74 21.53 2.82
C GLY A 18 3.39 20.28 3.44
N ARG A 19 2.90 19.83 4.60
CA ARG A 19 3.34 18.60 5.26
C ARG A 19 2.22 17.56 5.29
N PHE A 20 2.62 16.29 5.26
CA PHE A 20 1.72 15.17 5.52
C PHE A 20 1.76 14.83 7.00
N GLU A 21 0.64 15.06 7.69
CA GLU A 21 0.47 14.66 9.08
C GLU A 21 -0.33 13.35 9.12
N PRO A 22 0.22 12.27 9.71
CA PRO A 22 -0.50 11.01 9.81
C PRO A 22 -1.64 11.14 10.83
N HIS A 23 -2.86 10.87 10.37
CA HIS A 23 -4.02 10.65 11.22
C HIS A 23 -4.36 9.17 11.17
N THR A 24 -4.37 8.49 12.32
CA THR A 24 -4.67 7.06 12.40
C THR A 24 -5.98 6.79 13.10
N VAL A 25 -6.69 5.76 12.66
CA VAL A 25 -7.87 5.22 13.33
C VAL A 25 -7.70 3.72 13.57
N GLU A 26 -8.10 3.28 14.75
CA GLU A 26 -8.16 1.87 15.14
C GLU A 26 -9.57 1.35 14.94
N LEU A 27 -9.68 0.19 14.29
CA LEU A 27 -10.95 -0.50 14.06
C LEU A 27 -10.84 -1.90 14.66
N PRO A 28 -11.60 -2.20 15.74
CA PRO A 28 -11.65 -3.54 16.28
C PRO A 28 -12.42 -4.47 15.33
N GLY A 29 -11.94 -5.72 15.23
CA GLY A 29 -12.60 -6.77 14.47
C GLY A 29 -13.86 -7.34 15.15
N PRO A 30 -14.57 -8.27 14.48
CA PRO A 30 -14.23 -8.83 13.17
C PRO A 30 -14.58 -7.88 12.02
N LEU A 31 -13.72 -7.83 11.01
CA LEU A 31 -13.91 -7.03 9.79
C LEU A 31 -13.66 -7.91 8.56
N GLU A 32 -14.60 -7.94 7.62
CA GLU A 32 -14.43 -8.68 6.36
C GLU A 32 -13.63 -7.84 5.36
N VAL A 33 -12.63 -8.44 4.71
CA VAL A 33 -11.76 -7.80 3.73
C VAL A 33 -12.37 -7.90 2.35
N ALA A 34 -12.90 -6.78 1.85
CA ALA A 34 -13.39 -6.66 0.48
C ALA A 34 -12.24 -6.51 -0.52
N SER A 35 -11.17 -5.79 -0.14
CA SER A 35 -9.97 -5.70 -0.96
C SER A 35 -8.74 -5.37 -0.12
N LEU A 36 -7.59 -5.87 -0.57
CA LEU A 36 -6.25 -5.48 -0.13
C LEU A 36 -5.40 -5.40 -1.38
N LEU A 37 -4.91 -4.19 -1.69
CA LEU A 37 -4.20 -3.86 -2.92
C LEU A 37 -2.94 -3.09 -2.57
N GLY A 38 -1.82 -3.44 -3.20
CA GLY A 38 -0.55 -2.81 -2.90
C GLY A 38 0.59 -3.34 -3.73
N ASN A 39 1.80 -2.86 -3.42
CA ASN A 39 3.06 -3.35 -3.97
C ASN A 39 4.07 -3.57 -2.84
N ILE A 40 5.08 -4.38 -3.16
CA ILE A 40 6.28 -4.57 -2.36
C ILE A 40 7.42 -4.00 -3.21
N ALA A 41 8.15 -3.05 -2.65
CA ALA A 41 9.29 -2.38 -3.28
C ALA A 41 10.45 -2.27 -2.27
N SER A 42 11.66 -1.94 -2.69
CA SER A 42 12.82 -1.78 -1.82
C SER A 42 13.13 -0.31 -1.57
N LEU A 43 13.45 0.05 -0.33
CA LEU A 43 14.04 1.33 0.06
C LEU A 43 15.30 1.02 0.86
N ASP A 44 16.46 1.52 0.44
CA ASP A 44 17.75 1.23 1.09
C ASP A 44 17.97 -0.29 1.29
N ASP A 45 17.68 -1.08 0.25
CA ASP A 45 17.73 -2.55 0.20
C ASP A 45 16.76 -3.31 1.13
N GLU A 46 15.91 -2.61 1.87
CA GLU A 46 14.89 -3.20 2.75
C GLU A 46 13.51 -3.26 2.08
N PRO A 47 12.74 -4.36 2.24
CA PRO A 47 11.41 -4.49 1.65
C PRO A 47 10.38 -3.60 2.35
N VAL A 48 9.67 -2.80 1.56
CA VAL A 48 8.61 -1.90 1.97
C VAL A 48 7.31 -2.32 1.31
N LEU A 49 6.33 -2.70 2.14
CA LEU A 49 4.95 -2.90 1.72
C LEU A 49 4.22 -1.56 1.69
N HIS A 50 3.61 -1.24 0.55
CA HIS A 50 2.61 -0.16 0.47
C HIS A 50 1.29 -0.74 0.03
N ALA A 51 0.34 -0.82 0.96
CA ALA A 51 -0.99 -1.33 0.70
C ALA A 51 -2.09 -0.39 1.17
N HIS A 52 -3.24 -0.52 0.53
CA HIS A 52 -4.53 0.01 0.96
C HIS A 52 -5.49 -1.15 1.11
N VAL A 53 -6.42 -1.01 2.06
CA VAL A 53 -7.40 -2.03 2.39
C VAL A 53 -8.79 -1.42 2.43
N THR A 54 -9.78 -2.17 1.96
CA THR A 54 -11.21 -1.89 2.19
C THR A 54 -11.80 -3.05 2.97
N VAL A 55 -12.42 -2.73 4.09
CA VAL A 55 -13.07 -3.70 4.96
C VAL A 55 -14.52 -3.32 5.24
N ALA A 56 -15.34 -4.29 5.65
CA ALA A 56 -16.72 -4.07 6.08
C ALA A 56 -16.97 -4.60 7.49
N ASP A 57 -17.76 -3.86 8.27
CA ASP A 57 -18.28 -4.32 9.57
C ASP A 57 -19.54 -5.19 9.41
N ALA A 58 -20.09 -5.66 10.54
CA ALA A 58 -21.32 -6.46 10.56
C ALA A 58 -22.57 -5.71 10.05
N SER A 59 -22.52 -4.39 9.94
CA SER A 59 -23.58 -3.56 9.34
C SER A 59 -23.35 -3.27 7.86
N PHE A 60 -22.36 -3.95 7.24
CA PHE A 60 -21.89 -3.70 5.87
C PHE A 60 -21.38 -2.27 5.63
N ARG A 61 -21.01 -1.54 6.68
CA ARG A 61 -20.35 -0.24 6.54
C ARG A 61 -18.90 -0.47 6.16
N THR A 62 -18.45 0.23 5.12
CA THR A 62 -17.10 0.07 4.61
C THR A 62 -16.16 1.11 5.19
N TYR A 63 -14.98 0.66 5.58
CA TYR A 63 -13.84 1.48 6.00
C TYR A 63 -12.69 1.23 5.02
N SER A 64 -12.02 2.29 4.58
CA SER A 64 -10.96 2.19 3.58
C SER A 64 -9.86 3.21 3.83
N GLY A 65 -8.61 2.85 3.50
CA GLY A 65 -7.48 3.74 3.60
C GLY A 65 -6.12 3.04 3.51
N HIS A 66 -5.06 3.78 3.84
CA HIS A 66 -3.71 3.23 3.92
C HIS A 66 -3.65 2.21 5.06
N LEU A 67 -3.14 1.02 4.77
CA LEU A 67 -2.95 -0.02 5.77
C LEU A 67 -1.69 0.31 6.59
N ALA A 68 -1.87 0.78 7.82
CA ALA A 68 -0.76 0.99 8.74
C ALA A 68 -0.38 -0.32 9.46
N SER A 69 -1.37 -1.07 9.95
CA SER A 69 -1.18 -2.42 10.47
C SER A 69 -2.50 -3.17 10.51
N ALA A 70 -2.44 -4.50 10.53
CA ALA A 70 -3.60 -5.35 10.75
C ALA A 70 -3.21 -6.70 11.34
N THR A 71 -4.15 -7.32 12.04
CA THR A 71 -4.05 -8.70 12.51
C THR A 71 -5.09 -9.52 11.77
N ALA A 72 -4.67 -10.59 11.09
CA ALA A 72 -5.59 -11.52 10.45
C ALA A 72 -6.55 -12.14 11.49
N GLY A 73 -7.81 -12.34 11.09
CA GLY A 73 -8.77 -13.14 11.84
C GLY A 73 -8.49 -14.64 11.64
N PRO A 74 -9.53 -15.46 11.37
CA PRO A 74 -9.32 -16.86 11.01
C PRO A 74 -8.42 -17.06 9.77
N THR A 75 -8.63 -16.29 8.71
CA THR A 75 -7.83 -16.36 7.46
C THR A 75 -7.72 -14.99 6.79
N LEU A 76 -6.60 -14.78 6.10
CA LEU A 76 -6.40 -13.74 5.11
C LEU A 76 -5.67 -14.35 3.91
N GLU A 77 -6.36 -14.51 2.79
CA GLU A 77 -5.86 -15.14 1.59
C GLU A 77 -5.24 -14.09 0.67
N VAL A 78 -3.90 -14.05 0.62
CA VAL A 78 -3.12 -13.07 -0.15
C VAL A 78 -2.49 -13.74 -1.36
N VAL A 79 -2.73 -13.16 -2.55
CA VAL A 79 -2.03 -13.53 -3.78
C VAL A 79 -0.94 -12.50 -4.03
N VAL A 80 0.31 -12.97 -4.16
CA VAL A 80 1.46 -12.13 -4.50
C VAL A 80 1.94 -12.49 -5.90
N LYS A 81 2.01 -11.51 -6.79
CA LYS A 81 2.60 -11.66 -8.12
C LYS A 81 3.99 -11.05 -8.13
N THR A 82 4.99 -11.85 -8.45
CA THR A 82 6.36 -11.36 -8.64
C THR A 82 6.49 -10.62 -9.97
N LEU A 83 7.38 -9.62 -9.99
CA LEU A 83 7.76 -8.89 -11.20
C LEU A 83 9.16 -9.35 -11.64
N PRO A 84 9.51 -9.22 -12.93
CA PRO A 84 10.84 -9.59 -13.43
C PRO A 84 11.95 -8.67 -12.93
N ARG A 85 11.60 -7.46 -12.48
CA ARG A 85 12.50 -6.48 -11.85
C ARG A 85 12.03 -6.14 -10.45
N ALA A 86 12.98 -5.78 -9.57
CA ALA A 86 12.66 -5.17 -8.29
C ALA A 86 12.01 -3.81 -8.54
N LEU A 87 11.09 -3.41 -7.66
CA LEU A 87 10.60 -2.05 -7.61
C LEU A 87 11.39 -1.32 -6.54
N HIS A 88 11.78 -0.08 -6.82
CA HIS A 88 12.53 0.73 -5.87
C HIS A 88 11.70 1.92 -5.38
N ARG A 89 12.02 2.40 -4.18
CA ARG A 89 11.52 3.64 -3.62
C ARG A 89 12.70 4.55 -3.34
N PHE A 90 12.46 5.84 -3.48
CA PHE A 90 13.40 6.86 -3.02
C PHE A 90 12.72 7.76 -2.00
N TRP A 91 13.52 8.28 -1.06
CA TRP A 91 13.04 9.27 -0.12
C TRP A 91 12.88 10.63 -0.81
N ASN A 92 11.69 11.23 -0.72
CA ASN A 92 11.41 12.56 -1.23
C ASN A 92 11.37 13.57 -0.08
N ASP A 93 12.42 14.39 0.07
CA ASP A 93 12.53 15.37 1.16
C ASP A 93 11.41 16.41 1.18
N ARG A 94 10.90 16.80 0.00
CA ARG A 94 9.83 17.79 -0.09
C ARG A 94 8.50 17.22 0.42
N LEU A 95 8.24 15.95 0.15
CA LEU A 95 7.00 15.27 0.55
C LEU A 95 7.15 14.57 1.90
N HIS A 96 8.37 14.36 2.40
CA HIS A 96 8.68 13.52 3.56
C HIS A 96 8.05 12.11 3.45
N LEU A 97 8.15 11.51 2.26
CA LEU A 97 7.58 10.20 1.94
C LEU A 97 8.55 9.37 1.09
N ALA A 98 8.52 8.06 1.29
CA ALA A 98 9.14 7.09 0.38
C ALA A 98 8.23 6.89 -0.84
N VAL A 99 8.61 7.46 -1.98
CA VAL A 99 7.82 7.42 -3.22
C VAL A 99 8.28 6.24 -4.06
N LEU A 100 7.34 5.54 -4.69
CA LEU A 100 7.66 4.51 -5.68
C LEU A 100 8.41 5.18 -6.82
N ASP A 101 9.63 4.73 -7.08
CA ASP A 101 10.36 5.14 -8.26
C ASP A 101 9.59 4.60 -9.46
N PRO A 102 9.09 5.47 -10.37
CA PRO A 102 8.45 4.99 -11.58
C PRO A 102 9.39 4.12 -12.41
N GLU A 103 10.71 4.21 -12.20
CA GLU A 103 11.77 3.62 -13.01
C GLU A 103 11.41 3.78 -14.49
N GLU A 104 11.89 4.84 -15.14
CA GLU A 104 12.03 4.74 -16.59
C GLU A 104 12.95 3.55 -16.84
N ALA A 105 12.38 2.40 -17.21
CA ALA A 105 13.16 1.26 -17.62
C ALA A 105 13.98 1.75 -18.83
N PRO A 106 15.32 1.87 -18.72
CA PRO A 106 16.12 2.41 -19.80
C PRO A 106 15.91 1.61 -21.08
N GLU A 107 15.74 0.29 -20.94
CA GLU A 107 15.41 -0.63 -22.03
C GLU A 107 14.03 -0.37 -22.65
N GLU A 108 13.02 0.07 -21.88
CA GLU A 108 11.66 0.33 -22.39
C GLU A 108 11.58 1.72 -23.03
N ALA A 109 12.34 2.69 -22.50
CA ALA A 109 12.59 3.99 -23.13
C ALA A 109 13.38 3.83 -24.45
N GLU A 110 14.42 2.98 -24.48
CA GLU A 110 15.14 2.61 -25.71
C GLU A 110 14.25 1.83 -26.69
N ARG A 111 13.40 0.89 -26.22
CA ARG A 111 12.46 0.16 -27.08
C ARG A 111 11.37 1.05 -27.67
N LEU A 112 10.92 2.07 -26.94
CA LEU A 112 9.95 3.07 -27.40
C LEU A 112 10.60 4.11 -28.32
N ALA A 113 11.86 4.49 -28.07
CA ALA A 113 12.64 5.37 -28.95
C ALA A 113 13.07 4.68 -30.26
N ALA A 114 13.20 3.35 -30.25
CA ALA A 114 13.50 2.52 -31.43
C ALA A 114 12.24 2.02 -32.17
N TRP A 115 11.04 2.43 -31.74
CA TRP A 115 9.79 2.12 -32.43
C TRP A 115 9.62 3.08 -33.64
N PRO A 116 9.31 2.59 -34.85
CA PRO A 116 9.16 3.42 -36.03
C PRO A 116 7.96 4.38 -35.97
#